data_AF-A0A7V5FMK5-F1
#
_entry.id   AF-A0A7V5FMK5-F1
#
_cell.length_a   1.000
_cell.length_b   1.000
_cell.length_c   1.000
_cell.angle_alpha   90.00
_cell.angle_beta   90.00
_cell.angle_gamma   90.00
#
_symmetry.space_group_name_H-M   'P 1'
#
loop_
_entity.id
_entity.type
_entity.pdbx_description
1 polymer ?
#
loop_
_entity_poly.entity_id
_entity_poly.type
_entity_poly.pdbx_seq_one_letter_code
_entity_poly.pdbx_strand_id
1 'polypeptide(L)'
;MNPIIELRHISKTYYLGKLDVPVLHDVSLSIMPGEFVAIMGHSGSGKSTLLNILGLLDKPSGGEYLLAGKEVSRLSDDELAGLRNKFMGFVFQQFNLLPRMTARENVILPLVYADNKTNAPDELTLLERVGLKERVNHKPNELSGGQQQRVAIARALINNPLLILADEPTGNLDTKSTAEIIGILKELNNAGITIVMVTHEPDLTEAADRTITVKDGVIVSDVSSGKQRTLAAAGSDGSMAAGFLTHNLLKLQRVRDYFQQAMRSLISNKTRSFLSILGVLIGVTSLIAMMALGQGAQEEVKKNISSLGSNLLFIHPAAGHQGGVALEAGAVTQISLQDVDAIRERVPGVARVTPYASGRGQVVYNGKNWNTRIDGTSADFPVIRDARVTEGRFFTDAEATSRAKVAVIGKTVQRELFGDRDPVGEFIKIKRIDFQVIGVLPAKGSSGWRDEDDKIIIPVNTAMYRLLGKENVDTVDVQVTDYNAMDDVSDRINKLFAVM
;
A
#
# COMPACT_ATOMS: atom_id res chain seq x y z
N MET A 1 23.86 1.92 -55.86
CA MET A 1 23.74 1.48 -54.46
C MET A 1 23.35 2.71 -53.64
N ASN A 2 22.40 2.59 -52.71
CA ASN A 2 22.04 3.71 -51.84
C ASN A 2 22.97 3.71 -50.62
N PRO A 3 23.40 4.88 -50.12
CA PRO A 3 24.21 4.98 -48.91
C PRO A 3 23.46 4.44 -47.70
N ILE A 4 24.18 3.81 -46.77
CA ILE A 4 23.61 3.38 -45.48
C ILE A 4 23.45 4.56 -44.53
N ILE A 5 24.34 5.54 -44.60
CA ILE A 5 24.27 6.80 -43.87
C ILE A 5 24.35 7.92 -44.90
N GLU A 6 23.42 8.85 -44.83
CA GLU A 6 23.45 10.08 -45.61
C GLU A 6 23.10 11.27 -44.72
N LEU A 7 24.09 12.12 -44.47
CA LEU A 7 23.98 13.39 -43.79
C LEU A 7 23.94 14.51 -44.83
N ARG A 8 22.92 15.37 -44.76
CA ARG A 8 22.77 16.54 -45.63
C ARG A 8 22.69 17.79 -44.76
N HIS A 9 23.69 18.66 -44.91
CA HIS A 9 23.73 19.97 -44.25
C HIS A 9 23.52 19.93 -42.73
N ILE A 10 24.13 18.94 -42.06
CA ILE A 10 23.95 18.73 -40.62
C ILE A 10 24.63 19.83 -39.82
N SER A 11 23.87 20.42 -38.91
CA SER A 11 24.37 21.38 -37.92
C SER A 11 23.99 20.93 -36.51
N LYS A 12 24.83 21.27 -35.54
CA LYS A 12 24.58 20.97 -34.12
C LYS A 12 25.03 22.12 -33.25
N THR A 13 24.10 22.63 -32.45
CA THR A 13 24.33 23.63 -31.41
C THR A 13 23.83 23.11 -30.08
N TYR A 14 24.69 23.16 -29.06
CA TYR A 14 24.30 22.89 -27.68
C TYR A 14 23.89 24.19 -27.00
N TYR A 15 22.70 24.20 -26.41
CA TYR A 15 22.14 25.35 -25.70
C TYR A 15 22.42 25.21 -24.21
N LEU A 16 23.48 25.87 -23.73
CA LEU A 16 23.92 25.83 -22.32
C LEU A 16 23.44 27.09 -21.60
N GLY A 17 22.18 27.09 -21.17
CA GLY A 17 21.57 28.22 -20.48
C GLY A 17 21.41 29.43 -21.39
N LYS A 18 22.31 30.41 -21.28
CA LYS A 18 22.35 31.62 -22.13
C LYS A 18 23.41 31.57 -23.24
N LEU A 19 24.23 30.51 -23.28
CA LEU A 19 25.32 30.38 -24.23
C LEU A 19 24.97 29.30 -25.27
N ASP A 20 24.98 29.72 -26.54
CA ASP A 20 24.85 28.82 -27.67
C ASP A 20 26.25 28.39 -28.12
N VAL A 21 26.53 27.10 -28.04
CA VAL A 21 27.82 26.53 -28.46
C VAL A 21 27.59 25.72 -29.74
N PRO A 22 27.81 26.31 -30.93
CA PRO A 22 27.76 25.56 -32.18
C PRO A 22 28.99 24.65 -32.26
N VAL A 23 28.76 23.37 -32.59
CA VAL A 23 29.78 22.31 -32.60
C VAL A 23 29.95 21.68 -33.98
N LEU A 24 28.87 21.53 -34.75
CA LEU A 24 28.94 21.05 -36.14
C LEU A 24 28.36 22.10 -37.08
N HIS A 25 29.05 22.33 -38.19
CA HIS A 25 28.73 23.36 -39.16
C HIS A 25 28.57 22.75 -40.55
N ASP A 26 27.32 22.67 -41.03
CA ASP A 26 26.97 22.28 -42.40
C ASP A 26 27.66 21.00 -42.92
N VAL A 27 27.66 19.96 -42.08
CA VAL A 27 28.35 18.70 -42.37
C VAL A 27 27.49 17.86 -43.30
N SER A 28 28.02 17.55 -44.49
CA SER A 28 27.43 16.60 -45.44
C SER A 28 28.35 15.40 -45.62
N LEU A 29 27.80 14.20 -45.50
CA LEU A 29 28.57 12.95 -45.52
C LEU A 29 27.71 11.80 -46.01
N SER A 30 28.25 10.98 -46.91
CA SER A 30 27.62 9.73 -47.34
C SER A 30 28.56 8.55 -47.08
N ILE A 31 28.06 7.48 -46.47
CA ILE A 31 28.80 6.25 -46.19
C ILE A 31 28.07 5.10 -46.88
N MET A 32 28.82 4.30 -47.62
CA MET A 32 28.25 3.17 -48.37
C MET A 32 28.19 1.90 -47.50
N PRO A 33 27.23 0.98 -47.75
CA PRO A 33 27.19 -0.29 -47.04
C PRO A 33 28.51 -1.06 -47.16
N GLY A 34 29.02 -1.57 -46.04
CA GLY A 34 30.26 -2.35 -45.98
C GLY A 34 31.55 -1.52 -45.97
N GLU A 35 31.49 -0.19 -45.95
CA GLU A 35 32.68 0.65 -45.79
C GLU A 35 33.28 0.53 -44.37
N PHE A 36 34.61 0.56 -44.28
CA PHE A 36 35.33 0.81 -43.04
C PHE A 36 35.84 2.25 -43.04
N VAL A 37 35.18 3.12 -42.27
CA VAL A 37 35.47 4.56 -42.18
C VAL A 37 36.11 4.91 -40.84
N ALA A 38 37.24 5.61 -40.88
CA ALA A 38 37.86 6.26 -39.73
C ALA A 38 37.59 7.78 -39.75
N ILE A 39 37.07 8.32 -38.66
CA ILE A 39 36.86 9.76 -38.44
C ILE A 39 37.94 10.25 -37.49
N MET A 40 38.84 11.07 -38.03
CA MET A 40 39.99 11.66 -37.35
C MET A 40 39.72 13.13 -37.02
N GLY A 41 40.34 13.64 -35.96
CA GLY A 41 40.28 15.06 -35.60
C GLY A 41 40.90 15.33 -34.24
N HIS A 42 41.31 16.57 -33.99
CA HIS A 42 41.79 16.96 -32.65
C HIS A 42 40.68 16.87 -31.60
N SER A 43 41.06 16.86 -30.32
CA SER A 43 40.07 16.98 -29.24
C SER A 43 39.27 18.27 -29.39
N GLY A 44 37.94 18.20 -29.24
CA GLY A 44 37.03 19.34 -29.43
C GLY A 44 36.65 19.65 -30.88
N SER A 45 37.12 18.89 -31.87
CA SER A 45 36.78 19.10 -33.29
C SER A 45 35.32 18.80 -33.68
N GLY A 46 34.53 18.20 -32.78
CA GLY A 46 33.16 17.74 -33.06
C GLY A 46 33.04 16.27 -33.45
N LYS A 47 34.15 15.50 -33.50
CA LYS A 47 34.19 14.06 -33.85
C LYS A 47 33.19 13.19 -33.06
N SER A 48 33.18 13.31 -31.73
CA SER A 48 32.28 12.51 -30.87
C SER A 48 30.83 12.98 -31.00
N THR A 49 30.58 14.28 -31.23
CA THR A 49 29.25 14.80 -31.52
C THR A 49 28.72 14.25 -32.85
N LEU A 50 29.57 14.20 -33.88
CA LEU A 50 29.23 13.59 -35.16
C LEU A 50 28.92 12.09 -34.99
N LEU A 51 29.75 11.34 -34.26
CA LEU A 51 29.52 9.92 -33.97
C LEU A 51 28.20 9.70 -33.21
N ASN A 52 27.88 10.56 -32.24
CA ASN A 52 26.62 10.49 -31.49
C ASN A 52 25.40 10.72 -32.40
N ILE A 53 25.48 11.66 -33.35
CA ILE A 53 24.43 11.88 -34.33
C ILE A 53 24.31 10.69 -35.29
N LEU A 54 25.43 10.17 -35.80
CA LEU A 54 25.43 8.95 -36.63
C LEU A 54 24.79 7.76 -35.91
N GLY A 55 25.03 7.66 -34.60
CA GLY A 55 24.45 6.66 -33.72
C GLY A 55 23.05 6.95 -33.20
N LEU A 56 22.40 8.04 -33.62
CA LEU A 56 21.08 8.43 -33.10
C LEU A 56 21.05 8.58 -31.57
N LEU A 57 22.20 8.80 -30.93
CA LEU A 57 22.32 9.11 -29.51
C LEU A 57 22.03 10.59 -29.25
N ASP A 58 22.16 11.42 -30.29
CA ASP A 58 21.84 12.84 -30.28
C ASP A 58 21.15 13.22 -31.60
N LYS A 59 20.38 14.31 -31.58
CA LYS A 59 19.68 14.84 -32.76
C LYS A 59 20.42 16.04 -33.33
N PRO A 60 20.48 16.20 -34.66
CA PRO A 60 21.00 17.44 -35.25
C PRO A 60 20.08 18.62 -34.88
N SER A 61 20.66 19.82 -34.78
CA SER A 61 19.89 21.06 -34.61
C SER A 61 19.30 21.56 -35.95
N GLY A 62 19.87 21.11 -37.07
CA GLY A 62 19.39 21.38 -38.42
C GLY A 62 20.04 20.44 -39.44
N GLY A 63 19.47 20.38 -40.64
CA GLY A 63 19.85 19.44 -41.70
C GLY A 63 18.98 18.18 -41.72
N GLU A 64 19.33 17.23 -42.58
CA GLU A 64 18.62 15.96 -42.74
C GLU A 64 19.57 14.78 -42.57
N TYR A 65 19.15 13.78 -41.79
CA TYR A 65 19.86 12.51 -41.67
C TYR A 65 18.96 11.40 -42.21
N LEU A 66 19.43 10.69 -43.24
CA LEU A 66 18.82 9.49 -43.75
C LEU A 66 19.65 8.26 -43.37
N LEU A 67 18.99 7.28 -42.75
CA LEU A 67 19.55 5.95 -42.45
C LEU A 67 18.91 4.93 -43.41
N ALA A 68 19.73 4.29 -44.25
CA ALA A 68 19.30 3.38 -45.31
C ALA A 68 18.17 3.95 -46.18
N GLY A 69 18.26 5.26 -46.49
CA GLY A 69 17.28 5.99 -47.29
C GLY A 69 16.03 6.48 -46.54
N LYS A 70 15.89 6.21 -45.23
CA LYS A 70 14.80 6.73 -44.40
C LYS A 70 15.26 7.94 -43.59
N GLU A 71 14.54 9.06 -43.69
CA GLU A 71 14.76 10.24 -42.85
C GLU A 71 14.51 9.90 -41.37
N VAL A 72 15.48 10.21 -40.51
CA VAL A 72 15.45 9.87 -39.07
C VAL A 72 15.60 11.09 -38.15
N SER A 73 15.97 12.27 -38.65
CA SER A 73 16.23 13.44 -37.79
C SER A 73 14.98 13.92 -37.05
N ARG A 74 13.79 13.65 -37.59
CA ARG A 74 12.49 14.08 -37.02
C ARG A 74 11.81 13.03 -36.15
N LEU A 75 12.41 11.86 -35.98
CA LEU A 75 11.81 10.78 -35.19
C LEU A 75 11.84 11.09 -33.68
N SER A 76 10.89 10.50 -32.95
CA SER A 76 10.86 10.53 -31.49
C SER A 76 12.01 9.72 -30.89
N ASP A 77 12.35 9.98 -29.62
CA ASP A 77 13.48 9.31 -28.96
C ASP A 77 13.28 7.78 -28.85
N ASP A 78 12.03 7.34 -28.70
CA ASP A 78 11.65 5.93 -28.66
C ASP A 78 11.82 5.25 -30.03
N GLU A 79 11.42 5.92 -31.11
CA GLU A 79 11.64 5.41 -32.47
C GLU A 79 13.14 5.32 -32.79
N LEU A 80 13.91 6.34 -32.40
CA LEU A 80 15.37 6.31 -32.51
C LEU A 80 15.96 5.17 -31.69
N ALA A 81 15.46 4.90 -30.48
CA ALA A 81 15.90 3.77 -29.66
C ALA A 81 15.64 2.42 -30.32
N GLY A 82 14.47 2.24 -30.95
CA GLY A 82 14.15 1.05 -31.73
C GLY A 82 15.11 0.86 -32.92
N LEU A 83 15.41 1.94 -33.65
CA LEU A 83 16.38 1.91 -34.75
C LEU A 83 17.80 1.59 -34.26
N ARG A 84 18.25 2.21 -33.17
CA ARG A 84 19.56 1.91 -32.55
C ARG A 84 19.67 0.44 -32.18
N ASN A 85 18.68 -0.09 -31.47
CA ASN A 85 18.69 -1.48 -31.04
C ASN A 85 18.76 -2.45 -32.23
N LYS A 86 18.03 -2.16 -33.31
CA LYS A 86 17.91 -3.06 -34.45
C LYS A 86 19.09 -3.01 -35.42
N PHE A 87 19.62 -1.81 -35.71
CA PHE A 87 20.55 -1.62 -36.82
C PHE A 87 21.97 -1.27 -36.40
N MET A 88 22.19 -0.85 -35.14
CA MET A 88 23.45 -0.28 -34.70
C MET A 88 24.08 -1.07 -33.55
N GLY A 89 25.37 -1.36 -33.68
CA GLY A 89 26.21 -1.86 -32.60
C GLY A 89 27.15 -0.75 -32.11
N PHE A 90 27.31 -0.61 -30.79
CA PHE A 90 28.19 0.40 -30.19
C PHE A 90 29.37 -0.22 -29.45
N VAL A 91 30.56 0.29 -29.74
CA VAL A 91 31.81 -0.04 -29.05
C VAL A 91 32.41 1.25 -28.51
N PHE A 92 32.55 1.34 -27.18
CA PHE A 92 33.04 2.56 -26.52
C PHE A 92 34.43 2.34 -25.94
N GLN A 93 35.23 3.39 -25.84
CA GLN A 93 36.56 3.39 -25.22
C GLN A 93 36.56 2.88 -23.77
N GLN A 94 35.51 3.20 -23.00
CA GLN A 94 35.34 2.76 -21.60
C GLN A 94 34.55 1.44 -21.46
N PHE A 95 34.31 0.72 -22.56
CA PHE A 95 33.58 -0.56 -22.66
C PHE A 95 32.08 -0.49 -22.29
N ASN A 96 31.71 0.32 -21.28
CA ASN A 96 30.37 0.54 -20.75
C ASN A 96 29.65 -0.78 -20.40
N LEU A 97 30.36 -1.73 -19.78
CA LEU A 97 29.78 -2.98 -19.30
C LEU A 97 29.13 -2.80 -17.93
N LEU A 98 28.04 -3.52 -17.67
CA LEU A 98 27.39 -3.54 -16.36
C LEU A 98 28.21 -4.40 -15.38
N PRO A 99 28.77 -3.82 -14.31
CA PRO A 99 29.81 -4.47 -13.50
C PRO A 99 29.31 -5.66 -12.68
N ARG A 100 27.99 -5.75 -12.45
CA ARG A 100 27.37 -6.85 -11.69
C ARG A 100 26.95 -8.02 -12.56
N MET A 101 26.96 -7.86 -13.89
CA MET A 101 26.56 -8.87 -14.85
C MET A 101 27.78 -9.58 -15.40
N THR A 102 27.65 -10.86 -15.73
CA THR A 102 28.67 -11.66 -16.43
C THR A 102 28.89 -11.17 -17.87
N ALA A 103 29.97 -11.61 -18.51
CA ALA A 103 30.24 -11.34 -19.92
C ALA A 103 29.05 -11.76 -20.81
N ARG A 104 28.53 -12.97 -20.58
CA ARG A 104 27.31 -13.47 -21.24
C ARG A 104 26.12 -12.55 -21.08
N GLU A 105 25.81 -12.17 -19.85
CA GLU A 105 24.67 -11.32 -19.55
C GLU A 105 24.82 -9.92 -20.18
N ASN A 106 26.03 -9.38 -20.21
CA ASN A 106 26.32 -8.12 -20.91
C ASN A 106 26.11 -8.22 -22.42
N VAL A 107 26.47 -9.35 -23.04
CA VAL A 107 26.25 -9.60 -24.47
C VAL A 107 24.77 -9.73 -24.80
N ILE A 108 23.98 -10.41 -23.96
CA ILE A 108 22.53 -10.59 -24.18
C ILE A 108 21.74 -9.30 -23.90
N LEU A 109 22.29 -8.34 -23.15
CA LEU A 109 21.56 -7.16 -22.68
C LEU A 109 20.77 -6.41 -23.77
N PRO A 110 21.28 -6.16 -24.99
CA PRO A 110 20.51 -5.52 -26.06
C PRO A 110 19.25 -6.30 -26.47
N LEU A 111 19.26 -7.63 -26.38
CA LEU A 111 18.10 -8.47 -26.68
C LEU A 111 16.96 -8.29 -25.70
N VAL A 112 17.23 -7.82 -24.48
CA VAL A 112 16.18 -7.50 -23.49
C VAL A 112 15.23 -6.42 -24.02
N TYR A 113 15.74 -5.54 -24.89
CA TYR A 113 15.00 -4.43 -25.49
C TYR A 113 14.58 -4.68 -26.94
N ALA A 114 14.94 -5.83 -27.52
CA ALA A 114 14.60 -6.17 -28.89
C ALA A 114 13.15 -6.70 -28.99
N ASP A 115 12.40 -6.19 -29.96
CA ASP A 115 11.01 -6.63 -30.21
C ASP A 115 10.93 -8.07 -30.74
N ASN A 116 12.00 -8.60 -31.33
CA ASN A 116 12.07 -9.96 -31.85
C ASN A 116 13.45 -10.58 -31.61
N LYS A 117 13.49 -11.72 -30.89
CA LYS A 117 14.71 -12.44 -30.51
C LYS A 117 15.01 -13.63 -31.43
N THR A 118 14.09 -14.02 -32.31
CA THR A 118 14.14 -15.30 -33.03
C THR A 118 15.32 -15.41 -33.99
N ASN A 119 15.87 -14.28 -34.45
CA ASN A 119 17.00 -14.24 -35.38
C ASN A 119 18.32 -13.79 -34.72
N ALA A 120 18.37 -13.65 -33.40
CA ALA A 120 19.61 -13.28 -32.71
C ALA A 120 20.62 -14.43 -32.79
N PRO A 121 21.93 -14.15 -33.02
CA PRO A 121 22.96 -15.16 -32.88
C PRO A 121 23.00 -15.68 -31.45
N ASP A 122 23.47 -16.92 -31.29
CA ASP A 122 23.79 -17.45 -29.96
C ASP A 122 24.94 -16.65 -29.32
N GLU A 123 24.71 -16.16 -28.10
CA GLU A 123 25.67 -15.33 -27.39
C GLU A 123 26.98 -16.07 -27.10
N LEU A 124 26.93 -17.41 -26.94
CA LEU A 124 28.11 -18.22 -26.70
C LEU A 124 28.97 -18.30 -27.95
N THR A 125 28.34 -18.47 -29.11
CA THR A 125 29.01 -18.44 -30.42
C THR A 125 29.69 -17.08 -30.67
N LEU A 126 29.04 -15.96 -30.30
CA LEU A 126 29.67 -14.63 -30.41
C LEU A 126 30.85 -14.44 -29.46
N LEU A 127 30.72 -14.89 -28.21
CA LEU A 127 31.81 -14.86 -27.23
C LEU A 127 32.98 -15.74 -27.65
N GLU A 128 32.71 -16.92 -28.25
CA GLU A 128 33.74 -17.78 -28.81
C GLU A 128 34.44 -17.12 -30.01
N ARG A 129 33.68 -16.47 -30.90
CA ARG A 129 34.24 -15.73 -32.05
C ARG A 129 35.22 -14.64 -31.65
N VAL A 130 35.00 -13.99 -30.50
CA VAL A 130 35.93 -13.00 -29.93
C VAL A 130 36.93 -13.61 -28.93
N GLY A 131 37.10 -14.94 -28.92
CA GLY A 131 38.11 -15.61 -28.09
C GLY A 131 37.84 -15.59 -26.59
N LEU A 132 36.57 -15.56 -26.16
CA LEU A 132 36.14 -15.49 -24.76
C LEU A 132 35.33 -16.71 -24.30
N LYS A 133 35.46 -17.85 -24.99
CA LYS A 133 34.76 -19.10 -24.67
C LYS A 133 34.88 -19.54 -23.21
N GLU A 134 36.08 -19.44 -22.63
CA GLU A 134 36.33 -19.83 -21.22
C GLU A 134 35.95 -18.74 -20.20
N ARG A 135 35.58 -17.54 -20.68
CA ARG A 135 35.35 -16.35 -19.84
C ARG A 135 33.90 -15.91 -19.78
N VAL A 136 32.98 -16.71 -20.33
CA VAL A 136 31.54 -16.45 -20.44
C VAL A 136 30.89 -16.01 -19.12
N ASN A 137 31.25 -16.64 -18.00
CA ASN A 137 30.67 -16.38 -16.68
C ASN A 137 31.44 -15.35 -15.83
N HIS A 138 32.53 -14.79 -16.36
CA HIS A 138 33.32 -13.79 -15.63
C HIS A 138 32.61 -12.43 -15.65
N LYS A 139 32.71 -11.68 -14.57
CA LYS A 139 32.24 -10.30 -14.47
C LYS A 139 33.30 -9.33 -14.99
N PRO A 140 32.95 -8.09 -15.38
CA PRO A 140 33.90 -7.12 -15.93
C PRO A 140 35.14 -6.89 -15.05
N ASN A 141 35.00 -6.89 -13.72
CA ASN A 141 36.12 -6.74 -12.78
C ASN A 141 37.07 -7.95 -12.73
N GLU A 142 36.72 -9.07 -13.38
CA GLU A 142 37.51 -10.29 -13.49
C GLU A 142 38.14 -10.44 -14.88
N LEU A 143 37.97 -9.44 -15.77
CA LEU A 143 38.44 -9.44 -17.16
C LEU A 143 39.47 -8.33 -17.38
N SER A 144 40.48 -8.60 -18.22
CA SER A 144 41.41 -7.56 -18.68
C SER A 144 40.69 -6.53 -19.57
N GLY A 145 41.28 -5.33 -19.75
CA GLY A 145 40.70 -4.30 -20.62
C GLY A 145 40.43 -4.79 -22.04
N GLY A 146 41.39 -5.52 -22.64
CA GLY A 146 41.20 -6.11 -23.98
C GLY A 146 40.08 -7.14 -24.01
N GLN A 147 39.95 -7.97 -22.96
CA GLN A 147 38.82 -8.92 -22.85
C GLN A 147 37.49 -8.19 -22.68
N GLN A 148 37.42 -7.14 -21.86
CA GLN A 148 36.21 -6.31 -21.72
C GLN A 148 35.82 -5.66 -23.05
N GLN A 149 36.79 -5.22 -23.85
CA GLN A 149 36.50 -4.66 -25.17
C GLN A 149 35.96 -5.72 -26.13
N ARG A 150 36.49 -6.95 -26.08
CA ARG A 150 35.94 -8.07 -26.86
C ARG A 150 34.52 -8.44 -26.43
N VAL A 151 34.19 -8.35 -25.13
CA VAL A 151 32.79 -8.45 -24.66
C VAL A 151 31.93 -7.33 -25.24
N ALA A 152 32.43 -6.09 -25.29
CA ALA A 152 31.71 -4.96 -25.88
C ALA A 152 31.46 -5.14 -27.38
N ILE A 153 32.43 -5.70 -28.13
CA ILE A 153 32.26 -6.06 -29.55
C ILE A 153 31.22 -7.17 -29.70
N ALA A 154 31.29 -8.25 -28.90
CA ALA A 154 30.29 -9.31 -28.94
C ALA A 154 28.87 -8.79 -28.63
N ARG A 155 28.74 -7.87 -27.65
CA ARG A 155 27.48 -7.17 -27.34
C ARG A 155 26.99 -6.34 -28.52
N ALA A 156 27.88 -5.64 -29.24
CA ALA A 156 27.50 -4.86 -30.41
C ALA A 156 26.92 -5.75 -31.54
N LEU A 157 27.33 -7.02 -31.62
CA LEU A 157 26.95 -7.96 -32.68
C LEU A 157 25.65 -8.72 -32.44
N ILE A 158 25.16 -8.80 -31.18
CA ILE A 158 24.06 -9.70 -30.80
C ILE A 158 22.73 -9.44 -31.54
N ASN A 159 22.52 -8.22 -32.02
CA ASN A 159 21.31 -7.86 -32.77
C ASN A 159 21.48 -7.98 -34.30
N ASN A 160 22.58 -8.54 -34.79
CA ASN A 160 22.95 -8.53 -36.21
C ASN A 160 22.91 -7.12 -36.80
N PRO A 161 23.72 -6.18 -36.25
CA PRO A 161 23.70 -4.80 -36.70
C PRO A 161 24.15 -4.68 -38.16
N LEU A 162 23.63 -3.68 -38.87
CA LEU A 162 24.12 -3.30 -40.20
C LEU A 162 25.37 -2.40 -40.12
N LEU A 163 25.51 -1.73 -38.98
CA LEU A 163 26.52 -0.71 -38.71
C LEU A 163 27.11 -0.90 -37.31
N ILE A 164 28.43 -0.86 -37.20
CA ILE A 164 29.14 -0.73 -35.94
C ILE A 164 29.72 0.68 -35.83
N LEU A 165 29.39 1.34 -34.73
CA LEU A 165 29.93 2.64 -34.34
C LEU A 165 30.92 2.44 -33.21
N ALA A 166 32.16 2.89 -33.40
CA ALA A 166 33.21 2.74 -32.41
C ALA A 166 33.82 4.08 -32.00
N ASP A 167 33.85 4.38 -30.70
CA ASP A 167 34.51 5.57 -30.16
C ASP A 167 35.82 5.14 -29.49
N GLU A 168 36.95 5.44 -30.13
CA GLU A 168 38.31 5.14 -29.67
C GLU A 168 38.46 3.69 -29.14
N PRO A 169 38.20 2.65 -29.99
CA PRO A 169 38.04 1.27 -29.52
C PRO A 169 39.31 0.64 -28.94
N THR A 170 40.47 1.29 -29.05
CA THR A 170 41.78 0.78 -28.63
C THR A 170 42.49 1.69 -27.63
N GLY A 171 41.96 2.88 -27.33
CA GLY A 171 42.69 3.94 -26.61
C GLY A 171 43.09 3.65 -25.16
N ASN A 172 42.61 2.55 -24.58
CA ASN A 172 42.94 2.11 -23.21
C ASN A 172 43.59 0.71 -23.17
N LEU A 173 44.11 0.22 -24.30
CA LEU A 173 44.58 -1.16 -24.45
C LEU A 173 46.10 -1.24 -24.67
N ASP A 174 46.69 -2.37 -24.29
CA ASP A 174 48.08 -2.69 -24.64
C ASP A 174 48.20 -3.04 -26.14
N THR A 175 49.40 -2.90 -26.72
CA THR A 175 49.66 -3.09 -28.16
C THR A 175 49.18 -4.45 -28.70
N LYS A 176 49.31 -5.53 -27.90
CA LYS A 176 48.85 -6.86 -28.34
C LYS A 176 47.33 -6.91 -28.39
N SER A 177 46.66 -6.43 -27.34
CA SER A 177 45.19 -6.31 -27.33
C SER A 177 44.69 -5.41 -28.46
N THR A 178 45.35 -4.28 -28.72
CA THR A 178 45.02 -3.36 -29.82
C THR A 178 45.04 -4.07 -31.18
N ALA A 179 46.11 -4.82 -31.48
CA ALA A 179 46.22 -5.58 -32.73
C ALA A 179 45.10 -6.64 -32.86
N GLU A 180 44.76 -7.33 -31.77
CA GLU A 180 43.65 -8.30 -31.74
C GLU A 180 42.30 -7.63 -32.03
N ILE A 181 42.02 -6.46 -31.43
CA ILE A 181 40.79 -5.69 -31.68
C ILE A 181 40.71 -5.22 -33.14
N ILE A 182 41.80 -4.68 -33.69
CA ILE A 182 41.87 -4.26 -35.10
C ILE A 182 41.60 -5.45 -36.02
N GLY A 183 42.17 -6.62 -35.73
CA GLY A 183 41.93 -7.86 -36.46
C GLY A 183 40.45 -8.23 -36.50
N ILE A 184 39.79 -8.22 -35.33
CA ILE A 184 38.36 -8.52 -35.21
C ILE A 184 37.52 -7.52 -36.03
N LEU A 185 37.79 -6.21 -35.93
CA LEU A 185 37.05 -5.20 -36.70
C LEU A 185 37.23 -5.39 -38.21
N LYS A 186 38.44 -5.70 -38.68
CA LYS A 186 38.70 -6.02 -40.09
C LYS A 186 37.92 -7.26 -40.53
N GLU A 187 37.91 -8.33 -39.73
CA GLU A 187 37.14 -9.55 -40.04
C GLU A 187 35.64 -9.27 -40.13
N LEU A 188 35.09 -8.46 -39.23
CA LEU A 188 33.68 -8.06 -39.24
C LEU A 188 33.35 -7.22 -40.47
N ASN A 189 34.21 -6.27 -40.83
CA ASN A 189 34.04 -5.49 -42.04
C ASN A 189 34.16 -6.35 -43.31
N ASN A 190 35.11 -7.29 -43.37
CA ASN A 190 35.24 -8.26 -44.47
C ASN A 190 33.99 -9.13 -44.63
N ALA A 191 33.26 -9.38 -43.54
CA ALA A 191 31.98 -10.07 -43.57
C ALA A 191 30.80 -9.20 -44.05
N GLY A 192 31.05 -7.92 -44.41
CA GLY A 192 30.07 -7.00 -44.99
C GLY A 192 29.46 -5.99 -44.01
N ILE A 193 29.90 -5.98 -42.74
CA ILE A 193 29.40 -5.01 -41.76
C ILE A 193 30.02 -3.64 -42.03
N THR A 194 29.20 -2.59 -42.05
CA THR A 194 29.70 -1.22 -42.13
C THR A 194 30.32 -0.84 -40.79
N ILE A 195 31.53 -0.29 -40.78
CA ILE A 195 32.20 0.16 -39.55
C ILE A 195 32.52 1.63 -39.69
N VAL A 196 32.06 2.42 -38.73
CA VAL A 196 32.41 3.83 -38.60
C VAL A 196 33.03 4.03 -37.22
N MET A 197 34.29 4.43 -37.18
CA MET A 197 34.99 4.65 -35.93
C MET A 197 35.56 6.04 -35.82
N VAL A 198 35.61 6.55 -34.60
CA VAL A 198 36.38 7.73 -34.25
C VAL A 198 37.68 7.27 -33.61
N THR A 199 38.80 7.81 -34.07
CA THR A 199 40.11 7.49 -33.50
C THR A 199 41.09 8.66 -33.64
N HIS A 200 42.19 8.58 -32.90
CA HIS A 200 43.38 9.40 -33.10
C HIS A 200 44.62 8.52 -33.34
N GLU A 201 44.46 7.19 -33.40
CA GLU A 201 45.54 6.23 -33.55
C GLU A 201 45.85 5.93 -35.04
N PRO A 202 47.11 6.03 -35.47
CA PRO A 202 47.52 5.71 -36.85
C PRO A 202 47.17 4.28 -37.28
N ASP A 203 47.41 3.29 -36.43
CA ASP A 203 47.18 1.87 -36.74
C ASP A 203 45.73 1.56 -37.14
N LEU A 204 44.77 2.22 -36.49
CA LEU A 204 43.35 2.14 -36.83
C LEU A 204 43.03 2.88 -38.15
N THR A 205 43.67 4.02 -38.38
CA THR A 205 43.50 4.79 -39.61
C THR A 205 43.99 4.01 -40.84
N GLU A 206 45.15 3.36 -40.72
CA GLU A 206 45.71 2.49 -41.77
C GLU A 206 44.87 1.22 -42.01
N ALA A 207 44.13 0.79 -40.99
CA ALA A 207 43.19 -0.32 -41.09
C ALA A 207 41.91 0.02 -41.88
N ALA A 208 41.53 1.29 -41.95
CA ALA A 208 40.30 1.74 -42.59
C ALA A 208 40.44 1.90 -44.12
N ASP A 209 39.33 1.73 -44.82
CA ASP A 209 39.23 1.91 -46.27
C ASP A 209 39.09 3.40 -46.65
N ARG A 210 38.60 4.22 -45.71
CA ARG A 210 38.36 5.65 -45.89
C ARG A 210 38.62 6.41 -44.61
N THR A 211 39.32 7.52 -44.71
CA THR A 211 39.64 8.40 -43.58
C THR A 211 39.04 9.78 -43.82
N ILE A 212 38.20 10.21 -42.89
CA ILE A 212 37.56 11.52 -42.86
C ILE A 212 38.21 12.33 -41.76
N THR A 213 38.68 13.53 -42.05
CA THR A 213 39.25 14.43 -41.04
C THR A 213 38.26 15.55 -40.74
N VAL A 214 37.92 15.70 -39.47
CA VAL A 214 37.06 16.75 -38.93
C VAL A 214 37.93 17.75 -38.17
N LYS A 215 37.72 19.03 -38.43
CA LYS A 215 38.38 20.14 -37.74
C LYS A 215 37.36 21.25 -37.50
N ASP A 216 37.32 21.77 -36.29
CA ASP A 216 36.43 22.89 -35.91
C ASP A 216 34.97 22.72 -36.41
N GLY A 217 34.42 21.51 -36.31
CA GLY A 217 33.03 21.20 -36.66
C GLY A 217 32.73 21.01 -38.15
N VAL A 218 33.75 21.03 -39.02
CA VAL A 218 33.63 20.80 -40.47
C VAL A 218 34.49 19.63 -40.94
N ILE A 219 34.08 18.96 -42.02
CA ILE A 219 34.91 17.95 -42.70
C ILE A 219 35.91 18.67 -43.60
N VAL A 220 37.20 18.52 -43.33
CA VAL A 220 38.29 19.18 -44.07
C VAL A 220 39.02 18.27 -45.05
N SER A 221 38.91 16.95 -44.88
CA SER A 221 39.54 15.96 -45.74
C SER A 221 38.73 14.67 -45.75
N ASP A 222 38.67 14.01 -46.88
CA ASP A 222 38.01 12.73 -47.08
C ASP A 222 38.80 11.92 -48.11
N VAL A 223 39.58 10.95 -47.64
CA VAL A 223 40.56 10.20 -48.44
C VAL A 223 40.24 8.72 -48.36
N SER A 224 39.98 8.10 -49.52
CA SER A 224 39.91 6.65 -49.63
C SER A 224 41.31 6.06 -49.82
N SER A 225 41.63 4.97 -49.12
CA SER A 225 42.93 4.30 -49.20
C SER A 225 43.16 3.50 -50.49
N GLY A 226 42.27 3.63 -51.49
CA GLY A 226 42.46 3.10 -52.85
C GLY A 226 42.36 1.58 -52.98
N LYS A 227 42.08 0.85 -51.89
CA LYS A 227 41.79 -0.58 -51.92
C LYS A 227 40.39 -0.81 -52.50
N GLN A 228 40.28 -0.83 -53.82
CA GLN A 228 39.04 -1.21 -54.51
C GLN A 228 38.68 -2.66 -54.15
N ARG A 229 37.64 -2.81 -53.32
CA ARG A 229 36.98 -4.11 -53.13
C ARG A 229 35.91 -4.29 -54.18
N THR A 230 36.02 -5.36 -54.94
CA THR A 230 34.90 -5.92 -55.69
C THR A 230 33.92 -6.47 -54.66
N LEU A 231 32.87 -5.73 -54.33
CA LEU A 231 31.75 -6.24 -53.54
C LEU A 231 31.21 -7.47 -54.28
N ALA A 232 31.45 -8.67 -53.75
CA ALA A 232 30.80 -9.88 -54.23
C ALA A 232 29.30 -9.67 -54.03
N ALA A 233 28.53 -9.76 -55.12
CA ALA A 233 27.09 -9.62 -55.15
C ALA A 233 26.41 -10.73 -54.31
N ALA A 234 26.41 -10.58 -52.99
CA ALA A 234 25.48 -11.29 -52.13
C ALA A 234 24.17 -10.51 -52.15
N GLY A 235 23.17 -11.08 -52.82
CA GLY A 235 21.88 -10.48 -53.09
C GLY A 235 21.25 -9.85 -51.84
N SER A 236 21.01 -8.55 -51.91
CA SER A 236 20.23 -7.79 -50.92
C SER A 236 19.09 -7.04 -51.63
N ASP A 237 18.40 -7.71 -52.54
CA ASP A 237 17.15 -7.21 -53.08
C ASP A 237 16.03 -7.43 -52.05
N GLY A 238 15.41 -6.33 -51.60
CA GLY A 238 14.07 -6.32 -51.00
C GLY A 238 13.94 -6.37 -49.47
N SER A 239 14.93 -6.84 -48.71
CA SER A 239 14.79 -7.03 -47.24
C SER A 239 14.99 -5.76 -46.40
N MET A 240 15.75 -4.78 -46.91
CA MET A 240 16.10 -3.55 -46.15
C MET A 240 14.88 -2.68 -45.80
N ALA A 241 13.87 -2.60 -46.68
CA ALA A 241 12.66 -1.81 -46.44
C ALA A 241 11.66 -2.50 -45.48
N ALA A 242 11.64 -3.83 -45.45
CA ALA A 242 10.71 -4.59 -44.61
C ALA A 242 11.01 -4.43 -43.10
N GLY A 243 12.28 -4.18 -42.74
CA GLY A 243 12.69 -3.97 -41.36
C GLY A 243 12.21 -2.64 -40.75
N PHE A 244 11.84 -1.65 -41.56
CA PHE A 244 11.42 -0.32 -41.09
C PHE A 244 9.90 -0.20 -40.84
N LEU A 245 9.10 -1.19 -41.26
CA LEU A 245 7.63 -1.07 -41.35
C LEU A 245 6.85 -1.65 -40.16
N THR A 246 7.50 -2.21 -39.15
CA THR A 246 6.79 -2.81 -38.01
C THR A 246 7.26 -2.25 -36.68
N HIS A 247 6.88 -1.01 -36.39
CA HIS A 247 6.88 -0.50 -35.02
C HIS A 247 5.43 -0.31 -34.58
N ASN A 248 4.71 -1.43 -34.42
CA ASN A 248 3.36 -1.39 -33.86
C ASN A 248 3.46 -1.13 -32.35
N LEU A 249 3.05 0.08 -31.96
CA LEU A 249 2.81 0.46 -30.57
C LEU A 249 1.72 -0.43 -29.98
N LEU A 250 1.95 -0.87 -28.74
CA LEU A 250 1.02 -1.57 -27.83
C LEU A 250 0.83 -3.08 -28.10
N LYS A 251 1.75 -3.89 -27.55
CA LYS A 251 1.51 -5.33 -27.28
C LYS A 251 1.61 -5.65 -25.79
N LEU A 252 0.63 -6.39 -25.27
CA LEU A 252 0.55 -6.93 -23.91
C LEU A 252 1.83 -7.68 -23.45
N GLN A 253 2.65 -8.16 -24.38
CA GLN A 253 3.92 -8.83 -24.08
C GLN A 253 4.94 -7.93 -23.39
N ARG A 254 4.98 -6.60 -23.68
CA ARG A 254 5.89 -5.67 -23.00
C ARG A 254 5.59 -5.51 -21.51
N VAL A 255 4.32 -5.61 -21.10
CA VAL A 255 3.95 -5.53 -19.67
C VAL A 255 4.56 -6.67 -18.87
N ARG A 256 4.59 -7.89 -19.45
CA ARG A 256 5.24 -9.05 -18.84
C ARG A 256 6.75 -8.86 -18.74
N ASP A 257 7.37 -8.28 -19.77
CA ASP A 257 8.81 -8.01 -19.77
C ASP A 257 9.17 -6.93 -18.74
N TYR A 258 8.41 -5.85 -18.62
CA TYR A 258 8.60 -4.83 -17.58
C TYR A 258 8.41 -5.42 -16.17
N PHE A 259 7.44 -6.31 -15.98
CA PHE A 259 7.24 -6.99 -14.70
C PHE A 259 8.44 -7.88 -14.33
N GLN A 260 8.96 -8.66 -15.28
CA GLN A 260 10.16 -9.47 -15.04
C GLN A 260 11.40 -8.60 -14.74
N GLN A 261 11.56 -7.47 -15.44
CA GLN A 261 12.65 -6.53 -15.18
C GLN A 261 12.52 -5.89 -13.79
N ALA A 262 11.31 -5.47 -13.40
CA ALA A 262 11.04 -4.94 -12.06
C ALA A 262 11.39 -5.96 -10.97
N MET A 263 11.00 -7.23 -11.14
CA MET A 263 11.33 -8.30 -10.20
C MET A 263 12.84 -8.53 -10.08
N ARG A 264 13.58 -8.58 -11.20
CA ARG A 264 15.04 -8.70 -11.16
C ARG A 264 15.70 -7.50 -10.48
N SER A 265 15.20 -6.29 -10.73
CA SER A 265 15.69 -5.07 -10.07
C SER A 265 15.47 -5.11 -8.56
N LEU A 266 14.28 -5.53 -8.11
CA LEU A 266 13.96 -5.70 -6.69
C LEU A 266 14.88 -6.72 -6.00
N ILE A 267 15.18 -7.85 -6.67
CA ILE A 267 16.09 -8.90 -6.16
C ILE A 267 17.54 -8.42 -6.14
N SER A 268 17.95 -7.55 -7.08
CA SER A 268 19.32 -7.03 -7.13
C SER A 268 19.66 -6.10 -5.97
N ASN A 269 18.66 -5.38 -5.43
CA ASN A 269 18.81 -4.40 -4.34
C ASN A 269 18.05 -4.85 -3.09
N LYS A 270 18.38 -6.05 -2.58
CA LYS A 270 17.67 -6.72 -1.47
C LYS A 270 17.39 -5.81 -0.26
N THR A 271 18.39 -5.05 0.19
CA THR A 271 18.27 -4.20 1.39
C THR A 271 17.30 -3.04 1.18
N ARG A 272 17.45 -2.28 0.10
CA ARG A 272 16.58 -1.14 -0.21
C ARG A 272 15.14 -1.59 -0.43
N SER A 273 14.94 -2.66 -1.20
CA SER A 273 13.62 -3.23 -1.46
C SER A 273 12.96 -3.69 -0.15
N PHE A 274 13.71 -4.37 0.72
CA PHE A 274 13.21 -4.84 2.01
C PHE A 274 12.78 -3.69 2.93
N LEU A 275 13.62 -2.67 3.12
CA LEU A 275 13.28 -1.52 3.96
C LEU A 275 12.04 -0.77 3.42
N SER A 276 11.92 -0.64 2.10
CA SER A 276 10.79 0.05 1.48
C SER A 276 9.47 -0.71 1.69
N ILE A 277 9.48 -2.03 1.51
CA ILE A 277 8.30 -2.88 1.76
C ILE A 277 7.93 -2.87 3.24
N LEU A 278 8.91 -2.94 4.14
CA LEU A 278 8.69 -2.94 5.58
C LEU A 278 8.00 -1.66 6.05
N GLY A 279 8.43 -0.50 5.54
CA GLY A 279 7.81 0.79 5.87
C GLY A 279 6.33 0.86 5.46
N VAL A 280 6.02 0.43 4.24
CA VAL A 280 4.63 0.36 3.75
C VAL A 280 3.81 -0.62 4.59
N LEU A 281 4.38 -1.79 4.91
CA LEU A 281 3.70 -2.83 5.67
C LEU A 281 3.36 -2.35 7.09
N ILE A 282 4.29 -1.73 7.80
CA ILE A 282 4.06 -1.16 9.14
C ILE A 282 2.98 -0.08 9.10
N GLY A 283 3.00 0.81 8.09
CA GLY A 283 2.00 1.86 7.95
C GLY A 283 0.59 1.31 7.75
N VAL A 284 0.45 0.34 6.84
CA VAL A 284 -0.85 -0.29 6.55
C VAL A 284 -1.35 -1.14 7.71
N THR A 285 -0.50 -1.94 8.36
CA THR A 285 -0.93 -2.76 9.51
C THR A 285 -1.33 -1.92 10.69
N SER A 286 -0.61 -0.84 10.97
CA SER A 286 -0.94 0.08 12.07
C SER A 286 -2.26 0.80 11.83
N LEU A 287 -2.53 1.21 10.58
CA LEU A 287 -3.81 1.82 10.19
C LEU A 287 -4.97 0.84 10.37
N ILE A 288 -4.83 -0.39 9.86
CA ILE A 288 -5.87 -1.43 9.99
C ILE A 288 -6.10 -1.78 11.46
N ALA A 289 -5.05 -1.94 12.26
CA ALA A 289 -5.16 -2.25 13.68
C ALA A 289 -5.87 -1.14 14.45
N MET A 290 -5.55 0.12 14.18
CA MET A 290 -6.21 1.28 14.80
C MET A 290 -7.70 1.33 14.42
N MET A 291 -8.04 1.10 13.16
CA MET A 291 -9.45 1.06 12.72
C MET A 291 -10.23 -0.09 13.37
N ALA A 292 -9.64 -1.29 13.41
CA ALA A 292 -10.25 -2.45 14.04
C ALA A 292 -10.48 -2.25 15.55
N LEU A 293 -9.48 -1.70 16.25
CA LEU A 293 -9.59 -1.37 17.68
C LEU A 293 -10.64 -0.30 17.94
N GLY A 294 -10.67 0.76 17.12
CA GLY A 294 -11.63 1.85 17.27
C GLY A 294 -13.08 1.37 17.06
N GLN A 295 -13.32 0.58 16.00
CA GLN A 295 -14.64 0.03 15.72
C GLN A 295 -15.09 -0.99 16.78
N GLY A 296 -14.20 -1.87 17.23
CA GLY A 296 -14.51 -2.85 18.28
C GLY A 296 -14.84 -2.19 19.61
N ALA A 297 -14.05 -1.19 20.03
CA ALA A 297 -14.33 -0.43 21.24
C ALA A 297 -15.67 0.32 21.16
N GLN A 298 -15.97 0.93 20.01
CA GLN A 298 -17.24 1.64 19.80
C GLN A 298 -18.45 0.69 19.90
N GLU A 299 -18.33 -0.52 19.35
CA GLU A 299 -19.41 -1.52 19.40
C GLU A 299 -19.64 -2.04 20.82
N GLU A 300 -18.58 -2.28 21.60
CA GLU A 300 -18.68 -2.68 23.00
C GLU A 300 -19.32 -1.60 23.87
N VAL A 301 -18.93 -0.33 23.69
CA VAL A 301 -19.55 0.80 24.39
C VAL A 301 -21.04 0.90 24.05
N LYS A 302 -21.41 0.74 22.76
CA LYS A 302 -22.81 0.75 22.34
C LYS A 302 -23.61 -0.38 22.99
N LYS A 303 -23.04 -1.59 23.08
CA LYS A 303 -23.66 -2.74 23.73
C LYS A 303 -23.91 -2.49 25.22
N ASN A 304 -22.92 -1.93 25.92
CA ASN A 304 -23.02 -1.59 27.34
C ASN A 304 -24.03 -0.45 27.62
N ILE A 305 -24.17 0.52 26.70
CA ILE A 305 -25.20 1.57 26.83
C ILE A 305 -26.59 0.98 26.57
N SER A 306 -26.72 0.10 25.57
CA SER A 306 -28.02 -0.50 25.23
C SER A 306 -28.59 -1.42 26.32
N SER A 307 -27.73 -2.10 27.09
CA SER A 307 -28.14 -2.99 28.20
C SER A 307 -28.64 -2.22 29.44
N LEU A 308 -28.43 -0.91 29.51
CA LEU A 308 -28.98 -0.06 30.56
C LEU A 308 -30.46 0.31 30.33
N GLY A 309 -31.06 -0.13 29.21
CA GLY A 309 -32.45 0.15 28.85
C GLY A 309 -32.59 1.56 28.27
N SER A 310 -32.48 1.67 26.94
CA SER A 310 -32.47 2.97 26.24
C SER A 310 -33.75 3.80 26.36
N ASN A 311 -34.82 3.28 26.97
CA ASN A 311 -36.13 3.91 27.11
C ASN A 311 -36.61 4.03 28.57
N LEU A 312 -35.68 4.18 29.53
CA LEU A 312 -36.00 4.28 30.96
C LEU A 312 -35.83 5.72 31.49
N LEU A 313 -36.89 6.25 32.10
CA LEU A 313 -36.88 7.49 32.87
C LEU A 313 -36.74 7.16 34.37
N PHE A 314 -35.81 7.83 35.04
CA PHE A 314 -35.58 7.68 36.48
C PHE A 314 -36.14 8.88 37.23
N ILE A 315 -37.16 8.65 38.05
CA ILE A 315 -37.79 9.68 38.87
C ILE A 315 -37.20 9.59 40.27
N HIS A 316 -36.55 10.68 40.67
CA HIS A 316 -36.00 10.85 42.01
C HIS A 316 -36.72 11.99 42.72
N PRO A 317 -37.14 11.80 43.98
CA PRO A 317 -37.66 12.88 44.79
C PRO A 317 -36.53 13.90 45.05
N ALA A 318 -36.80 15.17 44.76
CA ALA A 318 -35.87 16.27 44.97
C ALA A 318 -36.35 17.14 46.14
N ALA A 319 -35.43 17.88 46.77
CA ALA A 319 -35.81 18.96 47.68
C ALA A 319 -36.49 20.06 46.84
N GLY A 320 -37.78 20.29 47.06
CA GLY A 320 -38.58 21.21 46.26
C GLY A 320 -38.05 22.65 46.35
N HIS A 321 -37.81 23.27 45.21
CA HIS A 321 -37.72 24.72 45.09
C HIS A 321 -38.98 25.20 44.36
N GLN A 322 -39.85 25.93 45.05
CA GLN A 322 -41.01 26.57 44.43
C GLN A 322 -40.83 28.08 44.57
N GLY A 323 -40.74 28.79 43.44
CA GLY A 323 -40.68 30.27 43.42
C GLY A 323 -39.46 30.91 44.09
N GLY A 324 -38.32 30.22 44.20
CA GLY A 324 -37.09 30.78 44.76
C GLY A 324 -37.00 30.78 46.29
N VAL A 325 -37.96 30.15 46.99
CA VAL A 325 -37.87 29.88 48.42
C VAL A 325 -37.57 28.40 48.61
N ALA A 326 -36.48 28.09 49.31
CA ALA A 326 -36.20 26.72 49.73
C ALA A 326 -37.25 26.30 50.75
N LEU A 327 -38.02 25.26 50.45
CA LEU A 327 -38.91 24.65 51.43
C LEU A 327 -38.07 24.06 52.58
N GLU A 328 -38.64 24.11 53.78
CA GLU A 328 -38.04 23.72 55.06
C GLU A 328 -37.28 22.37 54.96
N ALA A 329 -36.14 22.26 55.66
CA ALA A 329 -35.33 21.05 55.67
C ALA A 329 -36.13 19.86 56.23
N GLY A 330 -36.71 19.06 55.33
CA GLY A 330 -37.61 17.94 55.66
C GLY A 330 -38.80 17.78 54.71
N ALA A 331 -39.18 18.81 53.97
CA ALA A 331 -40.22 18.75 52.95
C ALA A 331 -39.65 18.27 51.59
N VAL A 332 -39.17 17.03 51.55
CA VAL A 332 -38.87 16.35 50.27
C VAL A 332 -40.21 16.01 49.61
N THR A 333 -40.38 16.26 48.31
CA THR A 333 -41.56 15.76 47.59
C THR A 333 -41.56 14.25 47.67
N GLN A 334 -42.46 13.67 48.46
CA GLN A 334 -42.57 12.23 48.64
C GLN A 334 -43.42 11.64 47.52
N ILE A 335 -43.02 10.49 46.98
CA ILE A 335 -43.78 9.79 45.93
C ILE A 335 -44.57 8.68 46.62
N SER A 336 -45.88 8.75 46.55
CA SER A 336 -46.78 7.73 47.08
C SER A 336 -47.00 6.61 46.06
N LEU A 337 -47.54 5.46 46.50
CA LEU A 337 -47.95 4.41 45.57
C LEU A 337 -49.14 4.84 44.69
N GLN A 338 -49.95 5.81 45.15
CA GLN A 338 -51.04 6.36 44.33
C GLN A 338 -50.49 7.18 43.16
N ASP A 339 -49.37 7.88 43.35
CA ASP A 339 -48.70 8.61 42.28
C ASP A 339 -48.12 7.66 41.22
N VAL A 340 -47.59 6.51 41.66
CA VAL A 340 -47.09 5.45 40.79
C VAL A 340 -48.21 4.89 39.91
N ASP A 341 -49.38 4.64 40.49
CA ASP A 341 -50.57 4.19 39.76
C ASP A 341 -51.09 5.30 38.81
N ALA A 342 -51.08 6.56 39.25
CA ALA A 342 -51.47 7.70 38.41
C ALA A 342 -50.54 7.88 37.19
N ILE A 343 -49.22 7.71 37.34
CA ILE A 343 -48.28 7.73 36.21
C ILE A 343 -48.62 6.60 35.22
N ARG A 344 -48.90 5.40 35.74
CA ARG A 344 -49.21 4.23 34.91
C ARG A 344 -50.52 4.40 34.13
N GLU A 345 -51.54 5.00 34.72
CA GLU A 345 -52.88 5.10 34.12
C GLU A 345 -53.11 6.39 33.31
N ARG A 346 -52.55 7.52 33.76
CA ARG A 346 -52.90 8.85 33.23
C ARG A 346 -51.89 9.43 32.24
N VAL A 347 -50.69 8.84 32.12
CA VAL A 347 -49.65 9.33 31.21
C VAL A 347 -49.57 8.44 29.97
N PRO A 348 -50.05 8.90 28.80
CA PRO A 348 -49.90 8.16 27.55
C PRO A 348 -48.43 7.96 27.18
N GLY A 349 -48.09 6.81 26.61
CA GLY A 349 -46.72 6.48 26.18
C GLY A 349 -45.88 5.75 27.23
N VAL A 350 -46.37 5.63 28.48
CA VAL A 350 -45.76 4.79 29.52
C VAL A 350 -46.10 3.32 29.27
N ALA A 351 -45.08 2.47 29.15
CA ALA A 351 -45.23 1.02 28.99
C ALA A 351 -45.37 0.31 30.33
N ARG A 352 -44.49 0.66 31.29
CA ARG A 352 -44.43 0.05 32.63
C ARG A 352 -43.90 1.05 33.64
N VAL A 353 -44.29 0.86 34.90
CA VAL A 353 -43.84 1.70 36.02
C VAL A 353 -43.48 0.80 37.19
N THR A 354 -42.28 1.02 37.74
CA THR A 354 -41.74 0.20 38.83
C THR A 354 -41.28 1.09 39.98
N PRO A 355 -41.95 1.05 41.14
CA PRO A 355 -41.51 1.76 42.32
C PRO A 355 -40.37 1.04 43.03
N TYR A 356 -39.58 1.78 43.80
CA TYR A 356 -38.53 1.26 44.66
C TYR A 356 -38.63 1.80 46.07
N ALA A 357 -38.73 0.89 47.03
CA ALA A 357 -38.53 1.18 48.45
C ALA A 357 -37.26 0.47 48.92
N SER A 358 -36.16 1.21 49.00
CA SER A 358 -34.83 0.71 49.28
C SER A 358 -34.42 0.92 50.73
N GLY A 359 -33.68 -0.04 51.27
CA GLY A 359 -33.02 0.07 52.56
C GLY A 359 -31.82 -0.85 52.65
N ARG A 360 -31.16 -0.84 53.80
CA ARG A 360 -30.16 -1.86 54.16
C ARG A 360 -30.67 -2.69 55.31
N GLY A 361 -30.27 -3.96 55.34
CA GLY A 361 -30.61 -4.83 56.43
C GLY A 361 -29.72 -6.07 56.50
N GLN A 362 -29.56 -6.56 57.72
CA GLN A 362 -28.90 -7.82 57.98
C GLN A 362 -29.85 -8.98 57.67
N VAL A 363 -29.34 -9.92 56.89
CA VAL A 363 -30.00 -11.16 56.52
C VAL A 363 -29.27 -12.31 57.17
N VAL A 364 -30.04 -13.24 57.73
CA VAL A 364 -29.54 -14.38 58.49
C VAL A 364 -30.03 -15.69 57.88
N TYR A 365 -29.11 -16.63 57.68
CA TYR A 365 -29.40 -17.99 57.24
C TYR A 365 -28.43 -18.97 57.91
N ASN A 366 -28.95 -19.98 58.63
CA ASN A 366 -28.16 -21.02 59.30
C ASN A 366 -26.95 -20.49 60.10
N GLY A 367 -27.13 -19.39 60.83
CA GLY A 367 -26.08 -18.77 61.67
C GLY A 367 -25.10 -17.86 60.91
N LYS A 368 -25.15 -17.80 59.58
CA LYS A 368 -24.43 -16.82 58.77
C LYS A 368 -25.22 -15.52 58.69
N ASN A 369 -24.49 -14.40 58.78
CA ASN A 369 -25.06 -13.06 58.73
C ASN A 369 -24.41 -12.27 57.60
N TRP A 370 -25.23 -11.62 56.77
CA TRP A 370 -24.76 -10.75 55.69
C TRP A 370 -25.56 -9.45 55.68
N ASN A 371 -24.90 -8.31 55.49
CA ASN A 371 -25.59 -7.02 55.38
C ASN A 371 -25.65 -6.63 53.91
N THR A 372 -26.87 -6.45 53.39
CA THR A 372 -27.10 -6.24 51.97
C THR A 372 -28.14 -5.15 51.73
N ARG A 373 -28.28 -4.73 50.47
CA ARG A 373 -29.36 -3.84 50.06
C ARG A 373 -30.66 -4.63 49.94
N ILE A 374 -31.75 -4.06 50.44
CA ILE A 374 -33.09 -4.62 50.29
C ILE A 374 -33.90 -3.64 49.47
N ASP A 375 -34.38 -4.09 48.32
CA ASP A 375 -35.18 -3.29 47.40
C ASP A 375 -36.58 -3.87 47.28
N GLY A 376 -37.57 -3.10 47.71
CA GLY A 376 -38.98 -3.35 47.51
C GLY A 376 -39.41 -2.88 46.13
N THR A 377 -39.93 -3.76 45.28
CA THR A 377 -40.33 -3.39 43.91
C THR A 377 -41.55 -4.16 43.40
N SER A 378 -42.00 -3.88 42.17
CA SER A 378 -43.15 -4.54 41.51
C SER A 378 -42.73 -5.75 40.67
N ALA A 379 -43.69 -6.54 40.18
CA ALA A 379 -43.42 -7.73 39.37
C ALA A 379 -42.81 -7.41 38.00
N ASP A 380 -42.89 -6.15 37.55
CA ASP A 380 -42.32 -5.66 36.29
C ASP A 380 -40.80 -5.49 36.31
N PHE A 381 -40.17 -5.51 37.50
CA PHE A 381 -38.73 -5.30 37.68
C PHE A 381 -37.84 -6.14 36.72
N PRO A 382 -38.05 -7.46 36.56
CA PRO A 382 -37.18 -8.29 35.71
C PRO A 382 -37.23 -7.90 34.25
N VAL A 383 -38.34 -7.32 33.79
CA VAL A 383 -38.52 -6.88 32.40
C VAL A 383 -37.91 -5.49 32.19
N ILE A 384 -38.20 -4.55 33.09
CA ILE A 384 -37.67 -3.18 32.99
C ILE A 384 -36.14 -3.17 33.11
N ARG A 385 -35.59 -3.94 34.04
CA ARG A 385 -34.15 -3.96 34.32
C ARG A 385 -33.41 -5.05 33.56
N ASP A 386 -34.03 -5.75 32.61
CA ASP A 386 -33.43 -6.92 31.92
C ASP A 386 -32.71 -7.86 32.90
N ALA A 387 -33.44 -8.24 33.96
CA ALA A 387 -32.94 -9.01 35.09
C ALA A 387 -33.79 -10.26 35.28
N ARG A 388 -34.07 -10.98 34.18
CA ARG A 388 -34.84 -12.22 34.21
C ARG A 388 -34.14 -13.24 35.09
N VAL A 389 -34.84 -13.70 36.11
CA VAL A 389 -34.39 -14.68 37.11
C VAL A 389 -33.80 -15.91 36.41
N THR A 390 -32.59 -16.31 36.82
CA THR A 390 -31.87 -17.46 36.23
C THR A 390 -32.27 -18.77 36.86
N GLU A 391 -32.56 -18.75 38.16
CA GLU A 391 -32.92 -19.92 38.96
C GLU A 391 -34.20 -19.61 39.73
N GLY A 392 -35.21 -20.49 39.67
CA GLY A 392 -36.51 -20.28 40.31
C GLY A 392 -37.44 -19.36 39.51
N ARG A 393 -38.14 -18.46 40.20
CA ARG A 393 -39.10 -17.50 39.60
C ARG A 393 -39.06 -16.15 40.30
N PHE A 394 -39.65 -15.15 39.64
CA PHE A 394 -39.97 -13.87 40.29
C PHE A 394 -41.34 -13.93 40.98
N PHE A 395 -41.64 -12.98 41.86
CA PHE A 395 -42.96 -12.86 42.46
C PHE A 395 -43.98 -12.28 41.48
N THR A 396 -45.25 -12.63 41.67
CA THR A 396 -46.39 -12.17 40.86
C THR A 396 -46.99 -10.88 41.41
N ASP A 397 -47.80 -10.16 40.63
CA ASP A 397 -48.52 -8.97 41.11
C ASP A 397 -49.47 -9.26 42.27
N ALA A 398 -50.07 -10.46 42.29
CA ALA A 398 -50.91 -10.92 43.39
C ALA A 398 -50.10 -11.10 44.69
N GLU A 399 -48.90 -11.68 44.60
CA GLU A 399 -47.95 -11.78 45.72
C GLU A 399 -47.46 -10.40 46.17
N ALA A 400 -47.30 -9.47 45.22
CA ALA A 400 -46.88 -8.12 45.54
C ALA A 400 -47.96 -7.31 46.26
N THR A 401 -49.22 -7.50 45.88
CA THR A 401 -50.38 -6.83 46.49
C THR A 401 -50.72 -7.44 47.86
N SER A 402 -50.68 -8.77 47.99
CA SER A 402 -50.99 -9.51 49.23
C SER A 402 -49.90 -9.42 50.30
N ARG A 403 -48.83 -8.66 50.05
CA ARG A 403 -47.66 -8.53 50.93
C ARG A 403 -47.03 -9.89 51.24
N ALA A 404 -46.85 -10.73 50.22
CA ALA A 404 -46.21 -12.03 50.39
C ALA A 404 -44.79 -11.88 50.95
N LYS A 405 -44.38 -12.81 51.82
CA LYS A 405 -43.02 -12.86 52.41
C LYS A 405 -42.11 -13.72 51.53
N VAL A 406 -41.91 -13.26 50.30
CA VAL A 406 -41.05 -13.91 49.31
C VAL A 406 -39.90 -12.98 48.94
N ALA A 407 -38.76 -13.56 48.59
CA ALA A 407 -37.54 -12.85 48.25
C ALA A 407 -36.86 -13.45 47.03
N VAL A 408 -36.27 -12.58 46.21
CA VAL A 408 -35.37 -12.95 45.11
C VAL A 408 -34.01 -12.36 45.45
N ILE A 409 -32.96 -13.18 45.42
CA ILE A 409 -31.63 -12.76 45.90
C ILE A 409 -30.65 -12.56 44.74
N GLY A 410 -29.70 -11.64 44.89
CA GLY A 410 -28.59 -11.47 43.96
C GLY A 410 -27.48 -12.51 44.19
N LYS A 411 -26.56 -12.62 43.22
CA LYS A 411 -25.50 -13.64 43.22
C LYS A 411 -24.51 -13.49 44.37
N THR A 412 -24.21 -12.27 44.82
CA THR A 412 -23.36 -12.05 46.01
C THR A 412 -24.04 -12.60 47.26
N VAL A 413 -25.34 -12.31 47.46
CA VAL A 413 -26.09 -12.82 48.61
C VAL A 413 -26.19 -14.35 48.60
N GLN A 414 -26.39 -14.97 47.43
CA GLN A 414 -26.35 -16.44 47.28
C GLN A 414 -25.00 -16.99 47.73
N ARG A 415 -23.89 -16.44 47.22
CA ARG A 415 -22.53 -16.91 47.54
C ARG A 415 -22.23 -16.81 49.04
N GLU A 416 -22.53 -15.67 49.66
CA GLU A 416 -22.17 -15.45 51.07
C GLU A 416 -23.03 -16.30 52.03
N LEU A 417 -24.35 -16.37 51.79
CA LEU A 417 -25.26 -17.09 52.68
C LEU A 417 -25.33 -18.59 52.37
N PHE A 418 -25.43 -18.97 51.10
CA PHE A 418 -25.70 -20.35 50.67
C PHE A 418 -24.46 -21.08 50.10
N GLY A 419 -23.43 -20.35 49.66
CA GLY A 419 -22.29 -20.93 48.95
C GLY A 419 -22.75 -21.51 47.62
N ASP A 420 -22.41 -22.78 47.37
CA ASP A 420 -22.81 -23.51 46.15
C ASP A 420 -24.17 -24.22 46.28
N ARG A 421 -24.87 -24.07 47.41
CA ARG A 421 -26.19 -24.70 47.61
C ARG A 421 -27.27 -23.92 46.87
N ASP A 422 -28.27 -24.63 46.36
CA ASP A 422 -29.47 -24.02 45.78
C ASP A 422 -30.26 -23.28 46.88
N PRO A 423 -30.45 -21.95 46.76
CA PRO A 423 -31.18 -21.17 47.74
C PRO A 423 -32.70 -21.21 47.52
N VAL A 424 -33.19 -21.71 46.38
CA VAL A 424 -34.61 -21.66 46.05
C VAL A 424 -35.41 -22.61 46.94
N GLY A 425 -36.47 -22.08 47.57
CA GLY A 425 -37.33 -22.80 48.52
C GLY A 425 -36.94 -22.61 49.98
N GLU A 426 -35.70 -22.20 50.26
CA GLU A 426 -35.19 -21.98 51.61
C GLU A 426 -35.72 -20.68 52.24
N PHE A 427 -35.64 -20.58 53.56
CA PHE A 427 -36.08 -19.40 54.31
C PHE A 427 -34.90 -18.59 54.84
N ILE A 428 -34.87 -17.30 54.52
CA ILE A 428 -33.93 -16.32 55.08
C ILE A 428 -34.66 -15.39 56.05
N LYS A 429 -33.95 -14.96 57.09
CA LYS A 429 -34.50 -14.05 58.10
C LYS A 429 -33.98 -12.64 57.88
N ILE A 430 -34.87 -11.69 57.65
CA ILE A 430 -34.57 -10.27 57.46
C ILE A 430 -35.28 -9.47 58.54
N LYS A 431 -34.54 -8.74 59.39
CA LYS A 431 -35.09 -8.01 60.56
C LYS A 431 -36.10 -8.84 61.39
N ARG A 432 -35.77 -10.09 61.68
CA ARG A 432 -36.60 -11.06 62.44
C ARG A 432 -37.86 -11.58 61.73
N ILE A 433 -38.02 -11.31 60.44
CA ILE A 433 -39.13 -11.82 59.62
C ILE A 433 -38.58 -12.87 58.65
N ASP A 434 -39.25 -14.02 58.57
CA ASP A 434 -38.87 -15.09 57.65
C ASP A 434 -39.46 -14.85 56.25
N PHE A 435 -38.60 -14.89 55.24
CA PHE A 435 -38.89 -14.77 53.82
C PHE A 435 -38.47 -16.04 53.09
N GLN A 436 -39.33 -16.56 52.23
CA GLN A 436 -38.97 -17.68 51.35
C GLN A 436 -38.21 -17.14 50.13
N VAL A 437 -37.02 -17.69 49.85
CA VAL A 437 -36.30 -17.40 48.62
C VAL A 437 -36.97 -18.15 47.48
N ILE A 438 -37.45 -17.43 46.47
CA ILE A 438 -38.18 -18.00 45.33
C ILE A 438 -37.39 -17.93 44.02
N GLY A 439 -36.25 -17.21 44.01
CA GLY A 439 -35.38 -17.16 42.85
C GLY A 439 -34.07 -16.39 43.06
N VAL A 440 -33.21 -16.46 42.05
CA VAL A 440 -31.89 -15.80 42.01
C VAL A 440 -31.76 -14.92 40.75
N LEU A 441 -31.30 -13.69 40.92
CA LEU A 441 -31.03 -12.79 39.79
C LEU A 441 -29.78 -13.20 38.99
N PRO A 442 -29.72 -12.92 37.68
CA PRO A 442 -28.51 -13.11 36.88
C PRO A 442 -27.37 -12.24 37.42
N ALA A 443 -26.13 -12.73 37.30
CA ALA A 443 -24.95 -11.94 37.61
C ALA A 443 -24.86 -10.76 36.64
N LYS A 444 -24.88 -9.53 37.17
CA LYS A 444 -24.62 -8.32 36.39
C LYS A 444 -23.19 -7.83 36.54
N GLY A 445 -22.44 -8.38 37.51
CA GLY A 445 -21.10 -7.94 37.83
C GLY A 445 -21.08 -6.58 38.53
N SER A 446 -19.89 -6.10 38.88
CA SER A 446 -19.73 -4.78 39.49
C SER A 446 -19.60 -3.70 38.41
N SER A 447 -20.52 -2.74 38.34
CA SER A 447 -20.27 -1.50 37.60
C SER A 447 -19.55 -0.50 38.51
N GLY A 448 -18.23 -0.37 38.36
CA GLY A 448 -17.40 0.53 39.17
C GLY A 448 -17.25 0.07 40.62
N TRP A 449 -17.44 0.97 41.58
CA TRP A 449 -17.21 0.73 43.03
C TRP A 449 -18.39 0.07 43.76
N ARG A 450 -19.47 -0.30 43.07
CA ARG A 450 -20.69 -0.85 43.66
C ARG A 450 -20.99 -2.23 43.11
N ASP A 451 -21.22 -3.18 44.01
CA ASP A 451 -21.69 -4.52 43.66
C ASP A 451 -23.20 -4.48 43.37
N GLU A 452 -23.57 -4.70 42.11
CA GLU A 452 -24.97 -4.76 41.67
C GLU A 452 -25.65 -6.09 42.01
N ASP A 453 -24.88 -7.09 42.42
CA ASP A 453 -25.34 -8.43 42.81
C ASP A 453 -25.54 -8.55 44.34
N ASP A 454 -25.10 -7.56 45.13
CA ASP A 454 -25.34 -7.48 46.58
C ASP A 454 -26.68 -6.81 46.92
N LYS A 455 -27.78 -7.50 46.56
CA LYS A 455 -29.13 -7.06 46.89
C LYS A 455 -30.13 -8.21 47.04
N ILE A 456 -31.22 -7.92 47.74
CA ILE A 456 -32.41 -8.76 47.85
C ILE A 456 -33.61 -7.96 47.37
N ILE A 457 -34.38 -8.54 46.46
CA ILE A 457 -35.59 -7.97 45.94
C ILE A 457 -36.79 -8.63 46.61
N ILE A 458 -37.68 -7.82 47.17
CA ILE A 458 -38.95 -8.26 47.77
C ILE A 458 -40.10 -7.42 47.21
N PRO A 459 -41.36 -7.83 47.40
CA PRO A 459 -42.47 -6.97 47.01
C PRO A 459 -42.47 -5.60 47.67
N VAL A 460 -42.79 -4.55 46.92
CA VAL A 460 -42.79 -3.16 47.38
C VAL A 460 -43.63 -2.94 48.64
N ASN A 461 -44.86 -3.47 48.68
CA ASN A 461 -45.72 -3.36 49.85
C ASN A 461 -45.16 -4.11 51.07
N THR A 462 -44.48 -5.24 50.84
CA THR A 462 -43.81 -5.98 51.91
C THR A 462 -42.61 -5.19 52.45
N ALA A 463 -41.79 -4.60 51.58
CA ALA A 463 -40.68 -3.77 51.99
C ALA A 463 -41.15 -2.54 52.78
N MET A 464 -42.09 -1.78 52.25
CA MET A 464 -42.58 -0.54 52.85
C MET A 464 -43.22 -0.79 54.22
N TYR A 465 -44.25 -1.63 54.26
CA TYR A 465 -45.11 -1.72 55.45
C TYR A 465 -44.66 -2.77 56.48
N ARG A 466 -43.91 -3.82 56.09
CA ARG A 466 -43.49 -4.88 57.01
C ARG A 466 -42.03 -4.77 57.44
N LEU A 467 -41.15 -4.15 56.66
CA LEU A 467 -39.71 -4.24 56.88
C LEU A 467 -39.01 -2.88 57.11
N LEU A 468 -39.33 -1.89 56.29
CA LEU A 468 -38.67 -0.58 56.29
C LEU A 468 -39.47 0.47 57.06
N GLY A 469 -40.77 0.29 57.23
CA GLY A 469 -41.64 1.26 57.91
C GLY A 469 -41.79 2.56 57.12
N LYS A 470 -41.88 2.47 55.79
CA LYS A 470 -42.01 3.61 54.88
C LYS A 470 -43.44 3.75 54.39
N GLU A 471 -43.92 4.98 54.28
CA GLU A 471 -45.22 5.31 53.66
C GLU A 471 -45.07 5.69 52.18
N ASN A 472 -43.87 6.06 51.75
CA ASN A 472 -43.55 6.54 50.40
C ASN A 472 -42.37 5.78 49.79
N VAL A 473 -42.28 5.81 48.46
CA VAL A 473 -41.22 5.15 47.68
C VAL A 473 -40.04 6.10 47.48
N ASP A 474 -38.84 5.55 47.37
CA ASP A 474 -37.60 6.32 47.24
C ASP A 474 -37.35 6.77 45.79
N THR A 475 -37.68 5.93 44.81
CA THR A 475 -37.52 6.23 43.39
C THR A 475 -38.56 5.48 42.57
N VAL A 476 -38.81 5.95 41.34
CA VAL A 476 -39.68 5.28 40.38
C VAL A 476 -38.98 5.19 39.03
N ASP A 477 -38.95 4.00 38.47
CA ASP A 477 -38.50 3.79 37.09
C ASP A 477 -39.72 3.71 36.17
N VAL A 478 -39.68 4.48 35.08
CA VAL A 478 -40.74 4.49 34.06
C VAL A 478 -40.15 4.04 32.73
N GLN A 479 -40.69 2.97 32.17
CA GLN A 479 -40.33 2.52 30.83
C GLN A 479 -41.25 3.18 29.81
N VAL A 480 -40.67 3.88 28.84
CA VAL A 480 -41.39 4.54 27.74
C VAL A 480 -41.54 3.57 26.56
N THR A 481 -42.70 3.56 25.91
CA THR A 481 -43.00 2.69 24.75
C THR A 481 -42.11 2.98 23.53
N ASP A 482 -41.78 4.25 23.29
CA ASP A 482 -40.92 4.71 22.19
C ASP A 482 -39.89 5.71 22.74
N TYR A 483 -38.62 5.56 22.34
CA TYR A 483 -37.55 6.49 22.67
C TYR A 483 -37.88 7.93 22.23
N ASN A 484 -38.54 8.11 21.09
CA ASN A 484 -38.89 9.43 20.57
C ASN A 484 -39.94 10.15 21.41
N ALA A 485 -40.67 9.43 22.27
CA ALA A 485 -41.68 9.98 23.16
C ALA A 485 -41.13 10.33 24.55
N MET A 486 -39.82 10.14 24.79
CA MET A 486 -39.22 10.24 26.12
C MET A 486 -39.32 11.65 26.73
N ASP A 487 -39.12 12.69 25.92
CA ASP A 487 -39.24 14.09 26.35
C ASP A 487 -40.70 14.47 26.65
N ASP A 488 -41.65 14.10 25.79
CA ASP A 488 -43.08 14.37 26.00
C ASP A 488 -43.61 13.64 27.25
N VAL A 489 -43.19 12.39 27.46
CA VAL A 489 -43.57 11.62 28.66
C VAL A 489 -42.97 12.24 29.92
N SER A 490 -41.70 12.67 29.88
CA SER A 490 -41.06 13.38 30.99
C SER A 490 -41.81 14.66 31.38
N ASP A 491 -42.18 15.49 30.39
CA ASP A 491 -42.94 16.72 30.61
C ASP A 491 -44.34 16.46 31.19
N ARG A 492 -45.03 15.41 30.74
CA ARG A 492 -46.34 15.01 31.26
C ARG A 492 -46.25 14.53 32.71
N ILE A 493 -45.21 13.76 33.06
CA ILE A 493 -44.96 13.32 34.43
C ILE A 493 -44.70 14.53 35.33
N ASN A 494 -43.88 15.48 34.89
CA ASN A 494 -43.62 16.71 35.64
C ASN A 494 -44.91 17.53 35.86
N LYS A 495 -45.78 17.64 34.84
CA LYS A 495 -47.08 18.30 34.97
C LYS A 495 -48.02 17.55 35.92
N LEU A 496 -48.01 16.22 35.94
CA LEU A 496 -48.81 15.42 36.86
C LEU A 496 -48.44 15.73 38.32
N PHE A 497 -47.14 15.80 38.63
CA PHE A 497 -46.66 16.17 39.97
C PHE A 497 -46.82 17.65 40.32
N ALA A 498 -46.98 18.55 39.33
CA ALA A 498 -47.22 19.97 39.59
C ALA A 498 -48.69 20.32 39.90
N VAL A 499 -49.63 19.40 39.63
CA VAL A 499 -51.08 19.57 39.82
C VAL A 499 -51.59 18.87 41.10
N MET A 500 -50.78 17.98 41.68
CA MET A 500 -51.02 17.30 42.96
C MET A 500 -50.33 18.06 44.09
#